data_AF-A0A6P1HX21-F1
#
_entry.id   AF-A0A6P1HX21-F1
#
_cell.length_a   1.000
_cell.length_b   1.000
_cell.length_c   1.000
_cell.angle_alpha   90.00
_cell.angle_beta   90.00
_cell.angle_gamma   90.00
#
_symmetry.space_group_name_H-M   'P 1'
#
loop_
_entity.id
_entity.type
_entity.pdbx_description
1 polymer ?
#
loop_
_entity_poly.entity_id
_entity_poly.type
_entity_poly.pdbx_seq_one_letter_code
_entity_poly.pdbx_strand_id
1 'polypeptide(L)'
;MVSAATDTFLPDGWPPATHLPVFDGSLPTMTEQPMVIEDSYTGHVSPGSAPRRRTVPGATITKMSVGPMDNNVYLVVCSATGKSVLIDAANEAERLEQLIREHAPSLELIVTTHQHGDHWLALEAVTTATGVPTAAHPLDAEALPVRPDRLLDDGDTLSIGEVTFDVIHLAGHTPGSIALAFAEAGNGRTHLFTGDSLFPGGVGKTADADMFASLLNDVEQKLFARYPDDTVVYPGHGDDTTLGTERPHLGEWRDRGW
;
A
#
# COMPACT_ATOMS: atom_id res chain seq x y z
N MET A 1 -55.57 13.82 58.27
CA MET A 1 -56.85 13.74 57.55
C MET A 1 -56.62 12.90 56.31
N VAL A 2 -57.39 11.80 56.21
CA VAL A 2 -57.88 11.14 54.98
C VAL A 2 -56.79 10.58 54.03
N SER A 3 -56.54 9.26 54.05
CA SER A 3 -57.11 8.24 53.13
C SER A 3 -56.47 8.31 51.74
N ALA A 4 -56.10 7.23 51.03
CA ALA A 4 -56.66 5.89 51.02
C ALA A 4 -55.61 4.89 50.53
N ALA A 5 -55.73 3.65 51.00
CA ALA A 5 -55.20 2.48 50.35
C ALA A 5 -55.95 2.23 49.03
N THR A 6 -55.23 1.81 47.99
CA THR A 6 -55.82 0.93 46.97
C THR A 6 -54.84 -0.20 46.71
N ASP A 7 -55.27 -1.36 47.20
CA ASP A 7 -54.77 -2.68 46.95
C ASP A 7 -55.15 -3.07 45.52
N THR A 8 -54.19 -3.46 44.70
CA THR A 8 -54.48 -4.11 43.40
C THR A 8 -53.72 -5.42 43.36
N PHE A 9 -54.51 -6.48 43.48
CA PHE A 9 -54.15 -7.87 43.28
C PHE A 9 -53.39 -8.08 41.96
N LEU A 10 -52.25 -8.74 42.02
CA LEU A 10 -51.66 -9.47 40.90
C LEU A 10 -51.82 -10.98 41.19
N PRO A 11 -52.23 -11.81 40.22
CA PRO A 11 -52.42 -13.24 40.43
C PRO A 11 -51.09 -13.98 40.61
N ASP A 12 -51.10 -14.94 41.54
CA ASP A 12 -49.99 -15.83 41.91
C ASP A 12 -49.47 -16.65 40.71
N GLY A 13 -48.14 -16.77 40.57
CA GLY A 13 -47.59 -17.71 39.58
C GLY A 13 -46.09 -17.68 39.22
N TRP A 14 -45.20 -16.97 39.91
CA TRP A 14 -43.76 -17.00 39.60
C TRP A 14 -42.87 -17.36 40.80
N PRO A 15 -41.82 -18.20 40.61
CA PRO A 15 -40.89 -18.56 41.68
C PRO A 15 -40.04 -17.36 42.11
N PRO A 16 -39.50 -17.35 43.35
CA PRO A 16 -38.76 -16.22 43.88
C PRO A 16 -37.50 -15.93 43.06
N ALA A 17 -37.20 -14.63 42.91
CA ALA A 17 -36.03 -14.12 42.22
C ALA A 17 -34.75 -14.68 42.85
N THR A 18 -34.11 -15.62 42.15
CA THR A 18 -32.72 -15.99 42.39
C THR A 18 -31.83 -15.05 41.60
N HIS A 19 -30.72 -14.66 42.23
CA HIS A 19 -29.70 -13.75 41.70
C HIS A 19 -29.48 -13.89 40.19
N LEU A 20 -29.89 -12.88 39.43
CA LEU A 20 -29.38 -12.68 38.09
C LEU A 20 -27.91 -12.23 38.21
N PRO A 21 -26.96 -12.87 37.50
CA PRO A 21 -25.61 -12.36 37.43
C PRO A 21 -25.63 -10.97 36.77
N VAL A 22 -24.92 -10.03 37.37
CA VAL A 22 -24.63 -8.73 36.77
C VAL A 22 -23.78 -9.02 35.53
N PHE A 23 -24.36 -8.87 34.34
CA PHE A 23 -23.59 -8.81 33.11
C PHE A 23 -22.84 -7.47 33.11
N ASP A 24 -21.58 -7.51 33.52
CA ASP A 24 -20.56 -6.57 33.08
C ASP A 24 -20.59 -6.58 31.55
N GLY A 25 -21.00 -5.45 30.95
CA GLY A 25 -21.21 -5.28 29.51
C GLY A 25 -19.91 -5.29 28.68
N SER A 26 -18.82 -5.86 29.17
CA SER A 26 -17.66 -6.16 28.33
C SER A 26 -17.96 -7.37 27.45
N LEU A 27 -18.42 -7.09 26.23
CA LEU A 27 -18.37 -8.07 25.14
C LEU A 27 -16.93 -8.60 25.05
N PRO A 28 -16.72 -9.92 24.94
CA PRO A 28 -15.38 -10.45 24.70
C PRO A 28 -14.85 -9.80 23.44
N THR A 29 -13.67 -9.18 23.54
CA THR A 29 -12.91 -8.71 22.38
C THR A 29 -12.81 -9.87 21.40
N MET A 30 -13.41 -9.72 20.22
CA MET A 30 -13.16 -10.66 19.13
C MET A 30 -11.65 -10.67 18.94
N THR A 31 -10.99 -11.79 19.24
CA THR A 31 -9.57 -11.93 18.94
C THR A 31 -9.46 -11.84 17.43
N GLU A 32 -8.94 -10.71 16.97
CA GLU A 32 -8.62 -10.46 15.56
C GLU A 32 -7.76 -11.65 15.08
N GLN A 33 -8.21 -12.32 14.03
CA GLN A 33 -7.49 -13.46 13.48
C GLN A 33 -6.14 -12.94 12.96
N PRO A 34 -5.00 -13.61 13.26
CA PRO A 34 -3.71 -13.17 12.77
C PRO A 34 -3.69 -13.16 11.25
N MET A 35 -3.03 -12.16 10.66
CA MET A 35 -2.89 -12.04 9.23
C MET A 35 -1.96 -13.13 8.70
N VAL A 36 -2.55 -14.04 7.92
CA VAL A 36 -1.80 -15.07 7.19
C VAL A 36 -1.30 -14.48 5.88
N ILE A 37 0.01 -14.61 5.64
CA ILE A 37 0.66 -14.23 4.39
C ILE A 37 1.02 -15.49 3.61
N GLU A 38 0.67 -15.53 2.33
CA GLU A 38 1.02 -16.62 1.43
C GLU A 38 2.42 -16.41 0.83
N ASP A 39 3.35 -17.34 1.05
CA ASP A 39 4.68 -17.29 0.43
C ASP A 39 4.70 -17.85 -1.02
N SER A 40 3.56 -18.30 -1.54
CA SER A 40 3.38 -18.69 -2.94
C SER A 40 3.17 -17.45 -3.81
N TYR A 41 4.25 -16.79 -4.20
CA TYR A 41 4.18 -15.53 -4.94
C TYR A 41 3.92 -15.74 -6.45
N THR A 42 2.84 -15.14 -6.96
CA THR A 42 2.45 -15.19 -8.38
C THR A 42 2.48 -13.83 -9.07
N GLY A 43 2.68 -12.74 -8.32
CA GLY A 43 2.50 -11.37 -8.81
C GLY A 43 1.04 -10.88 -8.81
N HIS A 44 0.07 -11.74 -8.45
CA HIS A 44 -1.36 -11.40 -8.40
C HIS A 44 -1.92 -11.46 -6.98
N VAL A 45 -2.73 -10.48 -6.61
CA VAL A 45 -3.58 -10.45 -5.41
C VAL A 45 -4.94 -9.86 -5.79
N SER A 46 -5.96 -10.10 -4.97
CA SER A 46 -7.29 -9.51 -5.17
C SER A 46 -7.83 -8.91 -3.86
N PRO A 47 -8.83 -8.01 -3.90
CA PRO A 47 -9.37 -7.41 -2.69
C PRO A 47 -9.91 -8.48 -1.74
N GLY A 48 -9.57 -8.37 -0.44
CA GLY A 48 -9.95 -9.33 0.58
C GLY A 48 -9.19 -10.68 0.56
N SER A 49 -8.33 -10.95 -0.43
CA SER A 49 -7.46 -12.14 -0.44
C SER A 49 -6.26 -11.98 0.50
N ALA A 50 -5.67 -13.08 0.98
CA ALA A 50 -4.45 -13.02 1.79
C ALA A 50 -3.31 -12.28 1.04
N PRO A 51 -2.53 -11.41 1.72
CA PRO A 51 -1.34 -10.84 1.10
C PRO A 51 -0.37 -11.93 0.68
N ARG A 52 0.40 -11.67 -0.38
CA ARG A 52 1.43 -12.58 -0.88
C ARG A 52 2.82 -12.00 -0.66
N ARG A 53 3.77 -12.84 -0.26
CA ARG A 53 5.16 -12.42 -0.03
C ARG A 53 6.10 -13.08 -1.03
N ARG A 54 6.95 -12.25 -1.62
CA ARG A 54 8.16 -12.65 -2.32
C ARG A 54 9.36 -12.45 -1.40
N THR A 55 10.15 -13.48 -1.20
CA THR A 55 11.44 -13.38 -0.51
C THR A 55 12.54 -13.31 -1.54
N VAL A 56 13.39 -12.30 -1.44
CA VAL A 56 14.56 -12.08 -2.29
C VAL A 56 15.81 -11.96 -1.42
N PRO A 57 17.01 -12.13 -1.96
CA PRO A 57 18.22 -11.89 -1.19
C PRO A 57 18.22 -10.46 -0.59
N GLY A 58 18.29 -10.37 0.74
CA GLY A 58 18.37 -9.10 1.47
C GLY A 58 17.03 -8.44 1.80
N ALA A 59 15.90 -8.88 1.23
CA ALA A 59 14.59 -8.29 1.52
C ALA A 59 13.40 -9.26 1.36
N THR A 60 12.26 -8.89 1.95
CA THR A 60 10.95 -9.44 1.58
C THR A 60 10.09 -8.33 0.99
N ILE A 61 9.25 -8.69 0.01
CA ILE A 61 8.26 -7.81 -0.61
C ILE A 61 6.90 -8.45 -0.40
N THR A 62 6.05 -7.83 0.41
CA THR A 62 4.68 -8.29 0.64
C THR A 62 3.72 -7.40 -0.16
N LYS A 63 2.95 -8.00 -1.06
CA LYS A 63 1.92 -7.35 -1.87
C LYS A 63 0.54 -7.64 -1.28
N MET A 64 -0.28 -6.60 -1.13
CA MET A 64 -1.67 -6.70 -0.69
C MET A 64 -2.55 -5.86 -1.60
N SER A 65 -3.72 -6.39 -1.97
CA SER A 65 -4.75 -5.59 -2.64
C SER A 65 -5.76 -5.07 -1.61
N VAL A 66 -6.11 -3.79 -1.74
CA VAL A 66 -7.02 -3.07 -0.86
C VAL A 66 -8.01 -2.23 -1.64
N GLY A 67 -9.20 -2.05 -1.06
CA GLY A 67 -10.21 -1.13 -1.53
C GLY A 67 -10.94 -1.62 -2.79
N PRO A 68 -11.98 -0.88 -3.21
CA PRO A 68 -12.82 -1.25 -4.35
C PRO A 68 -12.13 -1.08 -5.71
N MET A 69 -11.00 -0.38 -5.75
CA MET A 69 -10.22 -0.11 -6.97
C MET A 69 -9.07 -1.10 -7.15
N ASP A 70 -8.94 -2.11 -6.28
CA ASP A 70 -7.89 -3.13 -6.37
C ASP A 70 -6.47 -2.52 -6.35
N ASN A 71 -6.25 -1.55 -5.46
CA ASN A 71 -4.95 -0.91 -5.29
C ASN A 71 -3.97 -1.89 -4.65
N ASN A 72 -2.79 -1.98 -5.24
CA ASN A 72 -1.68 -2.70 -4.66
C ASN A 72 -0.94 -1.83 -3.65
N VAL A 73 -0.72 -2.40 -2.47
CA VAL A 73 0.15 -1.86 -1.43
C VAL A 73 1.33 -2.80 -1.23
N TYR A 74 2.51 -2.23 -1.03
CA TYR A 74 3.73 -3.00 -0.84
C TYR A 74 4.40 -2.70 0.49
N LEU A 75 4.65 -3.74 1.28
CA LEU A 75 5.54 -3.68 2.44
C LEU A 75 6.87 -4.32 2.07
N VAL A 76 7.94 -3.53 2.04
CA VAL A 76 9.30 -4.03 1.82
C VAL A 76 10.06 -4.04 3.14
N VAL A 77 10.60 -5.20 3.52
CA VAL A 77 11.34 -5.40 4.78
C VAL A 77 12.76 -5.84 4.49
N CYS A 78 13.75 -5.08 4.98
CA CYS A 78 15.15 -5.46 4.95
C CYS A 78 15.38 -6.69 5.84
N SER A 79 15.84 -7.81 5.25
CA SER A 79 16.00 -9.07 5.96
C SER A 79 17.07 -9.02 7.05
N ALA A 80 18.09 -8.18 6.91
CA ALA A 80 19.19 -8.06 7.87
C ALA A 80 18.79 -7.28 9.13
N THR A 81 17.88 -6.30 9.01
CA THR A 81 17.62 -5.32 10.08
C THR A 81 16.17 -5.30 10.57
N GLY A 82 15.23 -5.86 9.79
CA GLY A 82 13.79 -5.72 10.06
C GLY A 82 13.22 -4.34 9.74
N LYS A 83 14.06 -3.37 9.33
CA LYS A 83 13.61 -2.05 8.88
C LYS A 83 12.78 -2.19 7.62
N SER A 84 11.72 -1.39 7.52
CA SER A 84 10.74 -1.54 6.46
C SER A 84 10.17 -0.21 5.97
N VAL A 85 9.62 -0.25 4.76
CA VAL A 85 8.90 0.85 4.12
C VAL A 85 7.57 0.32 3.61
N LEU A 86 6.51 1.10 3.80
CA LEU A 86 5.23 0.90 3.15
C LEU A 86 5.17 1.80 1.92
N ILE A 87 4.86 1.24 0.76
CA ILE A 87 4.65 1.97 -0.49
C ILE A 87 3.15 1.96 -0.77
N ASP A 88 2.59 3.17 -0.82
CA ASP A 88 1.17 3.52 -0.91
C ASP A 88 0.32 3.03 0.26
N ALA A 89 -0.05 3.96 1.16
CA ALA A 89 -1.09 3.72 2.16
C ALA A 89 -2.48 3.93 1.53
N ALA A 90 -2.82 3.06 0.59
CA ALA A 90 -3.97 3.19 -0.31
C ALA A 90 -5.33 3.19 0.40
N ASN A 91 -5.84 2.03 0.79
CA ASN A 91 -7.18 1.89 1.37
C ASN A 91 -7.17 0.82 2.48
N GLU A 92 -8.32 0.54 3.11
CA GLU A 92 -8.46 -0.48 4.18
C GLU A 92 -7.48 -0.26 5.34
N ALA A 93 -7.53 0.92 5.97
CA ALA A 93 -6.59 1.34 7.02
C ALA A 93 -6.39 0.30 8.13
N GLU A 94 -7.46 -0.28 8.66
CA GLU A 94 -7.39 -1.32 9.71
C GLU A 94 -6.54 -2.52 9.28
N ARG A 95 -6.65 -2.92 8.01
CA ARG A 95 -5.93 -4.06 7.44
C ARG A 95 -4.47 -3.72 7.16
N LEU A 96 -4.17 -2.49 6.74
CA LEU A 96 -2.80 -1.99 6.64
C LEU A 96 -2.13 -1.90 8.00
N GLU A 97 -2.84 -1.38 9.00
CA GLU A 97 -2.36 -1.32 10.39
C GLU A 97 -2.10 -2.73 10.95
N GLN A 98 -2.96 -3.70 10.63
CA GLN A 98 -2.72 -5.10 10.99
C GLN A 98 -1.47 -5.67 10.30
N LEU A 99 -1.32 -5.47 8.99
CA LEU A 99 -0.13 -5.89 8.25
C LEU A 99 1.14 -5.32 8.87
N ILE A 100 1.15 -4.02 9.18
CA ILE A 100 2.31 -3.33 9.78
C ILE A 100 2.60 -3.89 11.17
N ARG A 101 1.59 -3.95 12.04
CA ARG A 101 1.72 -4.41 13.42
C ARG A 101 2.28 -5.83 13.51
N GLU A 102 1.89 -6.71 12.60
CA GLU A 102 2.27 -8.12 12.65
C GLU A 102 3.52 -8.45 11.84
N HIS A 103 3.83 -7.69 10.76
CA HIS A 103 4.86 -8.08 9.78
C HIS A 103 5.89 -6.98 9.47
N ALA A 104 5.77 -5.78 10.04
CA ALA A 104 6.74 -4.70 9.90
C ALA A 104 7.40 -4.38 11.27
N PRO A 105 8.40 -5.18 11.72
CA PRO A 105 8.95 -5.06 13.07
C PRO A 105 9.60 -3.69 13.35
N SER A 106 10.04 -2.97 12.31
CA SER A 106 10.44 -1.57 12.37
C SER A 106 10.02 -0.86 11.09
N LEU A 107 8.85 -0.23 11.07
CA LEU A 107 8.43 0.64 9.97
C LEU A 107 9.14 1.99 10.09
N GLU A 108 9.88 2.38 9.05
CA GLU A 108 10.70 3.60 9.07
C GLU A 108 10.09 4.74 8.25
N LEU A 109 9.28 4.40 7.24
CA LEU A 109 8.74 5.36 6.29
C LEU A 109 7.49 4.81 5.60
N ILE A 110 6.57 5.71 5.27
CA ILE A 110 5.49 5.48 4.29
C ILE A 110 5.78 6.36 3.07
N VAL A 111 5.87 5.79 1.88
CA VAL A 111 6.04 6.52 0.63
C VAL A 111 4.74 6.49 -0.16
N THR A 112 4.24 7.64 -0.58
CA THR A 112 3.14 7.76 -1.54
C THR A 112 3.72 8.02 -2.92
N THR A 113 3.39 7.16 -3.88
CA THR A 113 3.93 7.22 -5.24
C THR A 113 3.38 8.40 -6.04
N HIS A 114 2.11 8.77 -5.83
CA HIS A 114 1.47 9.89 -6.51
C HIS A 114 0.18 10.36 -5.81
N GLN A 115 -0.36 11.50 -6.25
CA GLN A 115 -1.44 12.23 -5.57
C GLN A 115 -2.87 11.71 -5.80
N HIS A 116 -3.12 10.61 -6.51
CA HIS A 116 -4.50 10.14 -6.67
C HIS A 116 -5.03 9.50 -5.39
N GLY A 117 -6.29 9.81 -5.10
CA GLY A 117 -6.95 9.49 -3.82
C GLY A 117 -6.76 8.04 -3.40
N ASP A 118 -7.02 7.12 -4.33
CA ASP A 118 -7.00 5.70 -4.09
C ASP A 118 -5.61 5.14 -3.69
N HIS A 119 -4.52 5.91 -3.86
CA HIS A 119 -3.18 5.58 -3.37
C HIS A 119 -2.85 6.11 -1.96
N TRP A 120 -3.72 6.93 -1.37
CA TRP A 120 -3.47 7.53 -0.05
C TRP A 120 -4.68 7.61 0.89
N LEU A 121 -5.88 7.11 0.54
CA LEU A 121 -7.07 7.20 1.40
C LEU A 121 -6.84 6.73 2.85
N ALA A 122 -5.95 5.77 3.08
CA ALA A 122 -5.60 5.27 4.41
C ALA A 122 -4.40 5.99 5.06
N LEU A 123 -3.72 6.90 4.35
CA LEU A 123 -2.47 7.53 4.78
C LEU A 123 -2.58 8.26 6.12
N GLU A 124 -3.64 9.03 6.34
CA GLU A 124 -3.83 9.78 7.59
C GLU A 124 -4.00 8.83 8.79
N ALA A 125 -4.83 7.80 8.64
CA ALA A 125 -5.07 6.80 9.68
C ALA A 125 -3.79 6.02 10.00
N VAL A 126 -3.13 5.48 8.98
CA VAL A 126 -1.92 4.66 9.14
C VAL A 126 -0.77 5.50 9.72
N THR A 127 -0.58 6.74 9.27
CA THR A 127 0.45 7.64 9.82
C THR A 127 0.14 8.00 11.27
N THR A 128 -1.12 8.25 11.61
CA THR A 128 -1.54 8.53 13.01
C THR A 128 -1.29 7.32 13.92
N ALA A 129 -1.60 6.11 13.44
CA ALA A 129 -1.44 4.88 14.21
C ALA A 129 0.03 4.50 14.44
N THR A 130 0.90 4.78 13.47
CA THR A 130 2.31 4.33 13.48
C THR A 130 3.28 5.42 13.93
N GLY A 131 2.96 6.70 13.73
CA GLY A 131 3.83 7.84 14.02
C GLY A 131 5.10 7.92 13.17
N VAL A 132 5.17 7.15 12.07
CA VAL A 132 6.34 7.13 11.18
C VAL A 132 6.28 8.28 10.18
N PRO A 133 7.43 8.80 9.72
CA PRO A 133 7.44 9.86 8.72
C PRO A 133 6.85 9.39 7.38
N THR A 134 6.36 10.35 6.62
CA THR A 134 5.83 10.16 5.25
C THR A 134 6.74 10.81 4.20
N ALA A 135 6.70 10.30 2.97
CA ALA A 135 7.45 10.85 1.86
C ALA A 135 6.65 10.83 0.55
N ALA A 136 6.85 11.85 -0.28
CA ALA A 136 6.31 11.93 -1.63
C ALA A 136 7.12 12.93 -2.47
N HIS A 137 6.83 13.00 -3.76
CA HIS A 137 7.42 14.02 -4.64
C HIS A 137 6.87 15.42 -4.32
N PRO A 138 7.70 16.49 -4.39
CA PRO A 138 7.25 17.86 -4.09
C PRO A 138 6.06 18.33 -4.94
N LEU A 139 5.98 17.91 -6.22
CA LEU A 139 4.89 18.31 -7.12
C LEU A 139 3.52 17.71 -6.79
N ASP A 140 3.49 16.62 -6.01
CA ASP A 140 2.26 15.94 -5.59
C ASP A 140 1.96 16.14 -4.08
N ALA A 141 2.94 16.65 -3.32
CA ALA A 141 2.89 16.76 -1.87
C ALA A 141 1.74 17.62 -1.33
N GLU A 142 1.37 18.70 -2.02
CA GLU A 142 0.31 19.61 -1.56
C GLU A 142 -1.10 19.01 -1.68
N ALA A 143 -1.31 18.03 -2.56
CA ALA A 143 -2.59 17.39 -2.76
C ALA A 143 -2.87 16.27 -1.74
N LEU A 144 -1.84 15.83 -1.00
CA LEU A 144 -1.97 14.78 0.00
C LEU A 144 -2.65 15.28 1.28
N PRO A 145 -3.44 14.44 1.97
CA PRO A 145 -4.10 14.82 3.22
C PRO A 145 -3.09 14.98 4.38
N VAL A 146 -1.94 14.30 4.28
CA VAL A 146 -0.82 14.40 5.21
C VAL A 146 0.34 15.03 4.46
N ARG A 147 0.85 16.15 4.97
CA ARG A 147 2.03 16.79 4.41
C ARG A 147 3.23 15.85 4.57
N PRO A 148 3.95 15.50 3.50
CA PRO A 148 5.16 14.68 3.59
C PRO A 148 6.23 15.31 4.48
N ASP A 149 6.83 14.49 5.36
CA ASP A 149 7.99 14.87 6.15
C ASP A 149 9.27 14.92 5.31
N ARG A 150 9.32 14.12 4.25
CA ARG A 150 10.42 14.06 3.29
C ARG A 150 9.90 14.30 1.88
N LEU A 151 10.58 15.17 1.16
CA LEU A 151 10.36 15.36 -0.27
C LEU A 151 11.39 14.53 -1.02
N LEU A 152 10.94 13.78 -2.03
CA LEU A 152 11.78 12.90 -2.84
C LEU A 152 11.78 13.40 -4.29
N ASP A 153 12.94 13.81 -4.80
CA ASP A 153 13.12 14.30 -6.18
C ASP A 153 13.82 13.23 -7.06
N ASP A 154 13.88 13.48 -8.36
CA ASP A 154 14.53 12.57 -9.32
C ASP A 154 16.01 12.35 -8.96
N GLY A 155 16.41 11.09 -8.90
CA GLY A 155 17.80 10.71 -8.60
C GLY A 155 18.16 10.72 -7.12
N ASP A 156 17.22 11.04 -6.22
CA ASP A 156 17.40 10.83 -4.79
C ASP A 156 17.54 9.34 -4.45
N THR A 157 18.03 9.06 -3.24
CA THR A 157 18.07 7.71 -2.69
C THR A 157 17.41 7.64 -1.32
N LEU A 158 16.71 6.54 -1.06
CA LEU A 158 16.10 6.22 0.22
C LEU A 158 16.69 4.92 0.76
N SER A 159 17.23 4.94 1.98
CA SER A 159 17.77 3.73 2.62
C SER A 159 16.86 3.23 3.75
N ILE A 160 16.52 1.95 3.71
CA ILE A 160 15.70 1.22 4.68
C ILE A 160 16.52 0.01 5.15
N GLY A 161 17.21 0.17 6.27
CA GLY A 161 18.22 -0.82 6.68
C GLY A 161 19.35 -0.89 5.66
N GLU A 162 19.58 -2.08 5.11
CA GLU A 162 20.58 -2.34 4.06
C GLU A 162 19.98 -2.28 2.63
N VAL A 163 18.68 -2.00 2.49
CA VAL A 163 18.02 -1.84 1.19
C VAL A 163 18.06 -0.36 0.81
N THR A 164 18.66 -0.04 -0.34
CA THR A 164 18.68 1.31 -0.90
C THR A 164 17.81 1.37 -2.15
N PHE A 165 16.85 2.29 -2.14
CA PHE A 165 15.98 2.60 -3.26
C PHE A 165 16.49 3.83 -4.00
N ASP A 166 16.57 3.74 -5.32
CA ASP A 166 16.62 4.89 -6.23
C ASP A 166 15.21 5.48 -6.37
N VAL A 167 15.09 6.80 -6.23
CA VAL A 167 13.87 7.55 -6.54
C VAL A 167 13.92 7.99 -8.00
N ILE A 168 12.84 7.75 -8.73
CA ILE A 168 12.76 8.03 -10.17
C ILE A 168 11.48 8.82 -10.41
N HIS A 169 11.60 10.09 -10.81
CA HIS A 169 10.45 10.89 -11.18
C HIS A 169 9.95 10.50 -12.58
N LEU A 170 8.64 10.25 -12.71
CA LEU A 170 8.00 9.83 -13.95
C LEU A 170 6.80 10.73 -14.24
N ALA A 171 7.05 11.87 -14.88
CA ALA A 171 6.03 12.90 -15.06
C ALA A 171 4.98 12.51 -16.12
N GLY A 172 3.70 12.49 -15.73
CA GLY A 172 2.59 12.52 -16.69
C GLY A 172 1.29 11.88 -16.20
N HIS A 173 1.35 10.78 -15.44
CA HIS A 173 0.15 10.25 -14.76
C HIS A 173 -0.35 11.26 -13.73
N THR A 174 0.57 11.72 -12.89
CA THR A 174 0.47 12.97 -12.13
C THR A 174 1.74 13.81 -12.36
N PRO A 175 1.74 15.10 -11.99
CA PRO A 175 2.93 15.94 -12.08
C PRO A 175 4.12 15.39 -11.27
N GLY A 176 3.87 14.77 -10.12
CA GLY A 176 4.87 14.26 -9.19
C GLY A 176 4.89 12.74 -9.02
N SER A 177 4.44 11.95 -9.99
CA SER A 177 4.52 10.49 -9.90
C SER A 177 5.99 10.04 -9.75
N ILE A 178 6.26 9.17 -8.79
CA ILE A 178 7.59 8.55 -8.60
C ILE A 178 7.51 7.03 -8.66
N ALA A 179 8.59 6.42 -9.16
CA ALA A 179 8.88 5.02 -8.97
C ALA A 179 10.05 4.84 -7.99
N LEU A 180 10.08 3.69 -7.31
CA LEU A 180 11.16 3.30 -6.42
C LEU A 180 11.82 2.03 -6.96
N ALA A 181 13.14 2.04 -7.15
CA ALA A 181 13.89 0.88 -7.61
C ALA A 181 14.91 0.44 -6.56
N PHE A 182 14.97 -0.84 -6.22
CA PHE A 182 16.11 -1.39 -5.47
C PHE A 182 16.67 -2.63 -6.15
N ALA A 183 17.96 -2.89 -5.94
CA ALA A 183 18.60 -4.13 -6.39
C ALA A 183 18.62 -5.14 -5.23
N GLU A 184 18.17 -6.38 -5.48
CA GLU A 184 18.32 -7.45 -4.50
C GLU A 184 19.80 -7.78 -4.28
N ALA A 185 20.15 -8.26 -3.09
CA ALA A 185 21.52 -8.65 -2.78
C ALA A 185 21.99 -9.82 -3.68
N GLY A 186 23.30 -9.96 -3.89
CA GLY A 186 23.84 -11.07 -4.66
C GLY A 186 23.78 -10.84 -6.18
N ASN A 187 22.72 -11.30 -6.86
CA ASN A 187 22.67 -11.24 -8.34
C ASN A 187 22.38 -9.83 -8.89
N GLY A 188 21.93 -8.90 -8.04
CA GLY A 188 21.65 -7.51 -8.41
C GLY A 188 20.38 -7.30 -9.23
N ARG A 189 19.44 -8.25 -9.26
CA ARG A 189 18.16 -8.08 -9.96
C ARG A 189 17.40 -6.89 -9.38
N THR A 190 16.87 -6.06 -10.27
CA THR A 190 16.12 -4.86 -9.89
C THR A 190 14.64 -5.16 -9.64
N HIS A 191 14.10 -4.51 -8.61
CA HIS A 191 12.69 -4.49 -8.22
C HIS A 191 12.19 -3.05 -8.28
N LEU A 192 11.17 -2.80 -9.11
CA LEU A 192 10.68 -1.47 -9.43
C LEU A 192 9.20 -1.31 -9.04
N PHE A 193 8.90 -0.45 -8.09
CA PHE A 193 7.54 -0.08 -7.70
C PHE A 193 7.14 1.17 -8.47
N THR A 194 6.16 1.07 -9.36
CA THR A 194 5.92 2.09 -10.39
C THR A 194 4.73 3.00 -10.11
N GLY A 195 3.97 2.73 -9.03
CA GLY A 195 2.65 3.32 -8.87
C GLY A 195 1.87 3.17 -10.18
N ASP A 196 1.29 4.26 -10.64
CA ASP A 196 0.49 4.27 -11.86
C ASP A 196 1.26 4.74 -13.10
N SER A 197 2.59 4.62 -13.09
CA SER A 197 3.41 5.04 -14.23
C SER A 197 3.59 3.95 -15.28
N LEU A 198 3.67 2.68 -14.89
CA LEU A 198 3.91 1.55 -15.77
C LEU A 198 3.22 0.28 -15.25
N PHE A 199 2.51 -0.39 -16.15
CA PHE A 199 1.70 -1.59 -15.94
C PHE A 199 2.03 -2.65 -16.99
N PRO A 200 1.56 -3.90 -16.80
CA PRO A 200 1.42 -4.83 -17.92
C PRO A 200 0.62 -4.19 -19.06
N GLY A 201 1.21 -4.08 -20.25
CA GLY A 201 0.55 -3.56 -21.45
C GLY A 201 0.57 -2.04 -21.64
N GLY A 202 1.25 -1.26 -20.80
CA GLY A 202 1.51 0.16 -21.07
C GLY A 202 1.67 1.06 -19.86
N VAL A 203 1.75 2.37 -20.13
CA VAL A 203 1.78 3.42 -19.11
C VAL A 203 0.37 3.71 -18.57
N GLY A 204 0.29 4.31 -17.38
CA GLY A 204 -0.99 4.67 -16.78
C GLY A 204 -1.74 5.76 -17.54
N LYS A 205 -3.02 5.92 -17.19
CA LYS A 205 -3.90 6.93 -17.78
C LYS A 205 -3.38 8.34 -17.45
N THR A 206 -3.24 9.19 -18.47
CA THR A 206 -2.87 10.61 -18.28
C THR A 206 -4.06 11.55 -18.54
N ALA A 207 -3.88 12.86 -18.37
CA ALA A 207 -4.93 13.84 -18.62
C ALA A 207 -5.14 14.14 -20.12
N ASP A 208 -4.05 14.10 -20.89
CA ASP A 208 -4.02 14.41 -22.32
C ASP A 208 -2.81 13.75 -23.01
N ALA A 209 -2.70 13.98 -24.32
CA ALA A 209 -1.65 13.42 -25.17
C ALA A 209 -0.25 13.94 -24.86
N ASP A 210 -0.11 15.19 -24.39
CA ASP A 210 1.20 15.75 -24.03
C ASP A 210 1.71 15.10 -22.75
N MET A 211 0.83 14.90 -21.77
CA MET A 211 1.14 14.16 -20.54
C MET A 211 1.41 12.68 -20.81
N PHE A 212 0.70 12.07 -21.76
CA PHE A 212 1.00 10.70 -22.21
C PHE A 212 2.40 10.60 -22.81
N ALA A 213 2.75 11.52 -23.72
CA ALA A 213 4.05 11.57 -24.34
C ALA A 213 5.16 11.81 -23.30
N SER A 214 4.91 12.69 -22.32
CA SER A 214 5.80 12.92 -21.18
C SER A 214 6.05 11.62 -20.41
N LEU A 215 4.99 10.95 -19.98
CA LEU A 215 5.10 9.72 -19.17
C LEU A 215 5.82 8.61 -19.93
N LEU A 216 5.45 8.39 -21.19
CA LEU A 216 6.08 7.36 -22.02
C LEU A 216 7.56 7.64 -22.25
N ASN A 217 7.94 8.91 -22.47
CA ASN A 217 9.35 9.28 -22.61
C ASN A 217 10.13 9.05 -21.32
N ASP A 218 9.58 9.43 -20.16
CA ASP A 218 10.22 9.21 -18.86
C ASP A 218 10.36 7.71 -18.55
N VAL A 219 9.31 6.92 -18.78
CA VAL A 219 9.34 5.46 -18.63
C VAL A 219 10.40 4.84 -19.55
N GLU A 220 10.47 5.24 -20.82
CA GLU A 220 11.45 4.72 -21.77
C GLU A 220 12.89 5.06 -21.35
N GLN A 221 13.16 6.32 -21.00
CA GLN A 221 14.52 6.79 -20.70
C GLN A 221 15.00 6.42 -19.30
N LYS A 222 14.13 6.50 -18.30
CA LYS A 222 14.52 6.34 -16.89
C LYS A 222 14.33 4.92 -16.38
N LEU A 223 13.46 4.14 -17.02
CA LEU A 223 13.25 2.73 -16.66
C LEU A 223 13.87 1.80 -17.70
N PHE A 224 13.32 1.77 -18.92
CA PHE A 224 13.71 0.80 -19.94
C PHE A 224 15.16 0.96 -20.38
N ALA A 225 15.67 2.18 -20.58
CA ALA A 225 17.06 2.40 -20.96
C ALA A 225 18.07 2.21 -19.81
N ARG A 226 17.61 2.26 -18.54
CA ARG A 226 18.45 2.18 -17.34
C ARG A 226 18.57 0.77 -16.78
N TYR A 227 17.49 -0.01 -16.80
CA TYR A 227 17.42 -1.29 -16.09
C TYR A 227 17.31 -2.49 -17.05
N PRO A 228 17.85 -3.66 -16.65
CA PRO A 228 17.85 -4.87 -17.48
C PRO A 228 16.47 -5.50 -17.61
N ASP A 229 16.33 -6.42 -18.57
CA ASP A 229 15.05 -7.07 -18.89
C ASP A 229 14.48 -7.97 -17.79
N ASP A 230 15.33 -8.47 -16.89
CA ASP A 230 14.88 -9.28 -15.76
C ASP A 230 14.38 -8.45 -14.56
N THR A 231 14.36 -7.11 -14.70
CA THR A 231 13.78 -6.18 -13.73
C THR A 231 12.29 -6.45 -13.56
N VAL A 232 11.87 -6.68 -12.32
CA VAL A 232 10.48 -6.93 -11.96
C VAL A 232 9.77 -5.61 -11.69
N VAL A 233 8.57 -5.45 -12.24
CA VAL A 233 7.73 -4.26 -12.11
C VAL A 233 6.54 -4.58 -11.21
N TYR A 234 6.32 -3.75 -10.21
CA TYR A 234 5.27 -3.81 -9.20
C TYR A 234 4.36 -2.57 -9.34
N PRO A 235 3.28 -2.64 -10.12
CA PRO A 235 2.41 -1.50 -10.37
C PRO A 235 1.49 -1.17 -9.20
N GLY A 236 0.93 0.03 -9.23
CA GLY A 236 -0.08 0.53 -8.30
C GLY A 236 -1.40 -0.26 -8.32
N HIS A 237 -1.69 -0.95 -9.43
CA HIS A 237 -2.85 -1.83 -9.60
C HIS A 237 -2.49 -3.05 -10.44
N GLY A 238 -3.23 -4.14 -10.25
CA GLY A 238 -3.13 -5.32 -11.10
C GLY A 238 -1.84 -6.13 -10.92
N ASP A 239 -1.46 -6.86 -11.97
CA ASP A 239 -0.40 -7.86 -11.92
C ASP A 239 1.01 -7.29 -12.06
N ASP A 240 1.98 -7.98 -11.49
CA ASP A 240 3.39 -7.70 -11.77
C ASP A 240 3.74 -7.99 -13.25
N THR A 241 4.79 -7.37 -13.75
CA THR A 241 5.41 -7.71 -15.04
C THR A 241 6.94 -7.62 -14.96
N THR A 242 7.64 -7.71 -16.09
CA THR A 242 9.06 -7.40 -16.20
C THR A 242 9.30 -6.41 -17.33
N LEU A 243 10.38 -5.62 -17.24
CA LEU A 243 10.77 -4.75 -18.35
C LEU A 243 11.02 -5.56 -19.63
N GLY A 244 11.55 -6.79 -19.54
CA GLY A 244 11.74 -7.67 -20.69
C GLY A 244 10.44 -8.09 -21.37
N THR A 245 9.38 -8.36 -20.60
CA THR A 245 8.04 -8.66 -21.13
C THR A 245 7.50 -7.46 -21.90
N GLU A 246 7.65 -6.27 -21.33
CA GLU A 246 7.00 -5.06 -21.85
C GLU A 246 7.79 -4.35 -22.97
N ARG A 247 9.12 -4.45 -22.97
CA ARG A 247 10.01 -3.69 -23.88
C ARG A 247 9.65 -3.82 -25.37
N PRO A 248 9.28 -5.00 -25.90
CA PRO A 248 8.90 -5.14 -27.31
C PRO A 248 7.69 -4.29 -27.71
N HIS A 249 6.88 -3.83 -26.74
CA HIS A 249 5.63 -3.11 -26.97
C HIS A 249 5.76 -1.58 -26.91
N LEU A 250 6.94 -1.03 -26.59
CA LEU A 250 7.13 0.43 -26.50
C LEU A 250 6.71 1.18 -27.77
N GLY A 251 7.03 0.62 -28.95
CA GLY A 251 6.61 1.19 -30.23
C GLY A 251 5.09 1.13 -30.43
N GLU A 252 4.47 0.00 -30.07
CA GLU A 252 3.01 -0.18 -30.13
C GLU A 252 2.29 0.84 -29.25
N TRP A 253 2.77 1.08 -28.03
CA TRP A 253 2.17 2.06 -27.12
C TRP A 253 2.28 3.48 -27.67
N ARG A 254 3.42 3.82 -28.26
CA ARG A 254 3.64 5.14 -28.87
C ARG A 254 2.69 5.37 -30.05
N ASP A 255 2.46 4.36 -30.88
CA ASP A 255 1.55 4.43 -32.02
C ASP A 255 0.08 4.42 -31.59
N ARG A 256 -0.26 3.67 -30.54
CA ARG A 256 -1.61 3.61 -29.97
C ARG A 256 -2.03 4.95 -29.36
N GLY A 257 -1.09 5.67 -28.76
CA GLY A 257 -1.35 6.91 -28.05
C GLY A 257 -2.11 6.72 -26.74
N TRP A 258 -2.74 7.81 -26.29
CA TRP A 258 -3.51 7.91 -25.06
C TRP A 258 -4.91 7.32 -25.17
#